data_AF-A0A0M9ACJ5-F1
#
_entry.id   AF-A0A0M9ACJ5-F1
#
_cell.length_a   1.000
_cell.length_b   1.000
_cell.length_c   1.000
_cell.angle_alpha   90.00
_cell.angle_beta   90.00
_cell.angle_gamma   90.00
#
_symmetry.space_group_name_H-M   'P 1'
#
loop_
_entity.id
_entity.type
_entity.pdbx_description
1 polymer ?
#
loop_
_entity_poly.entity_id
_entity_poly.type
_entity_poly.pdbx_seq_one_letter_code
_entity_poly.pdbx_strand_id
1 'polypeptide(L)' 'MALGEQVVFLRGAEPVALLVPYRARKKRQFGRFKGRLRIGEDFDAPLPLGMAQAFGL' A
#
# COMPACT_ATOMS: atom_id res chain seq x y z
N MET A 1 6.46 -6.98 30.31
CA MET A 1 5.78 -6.29 29.20
C MET A 1 6.29 -6.91 27.91
N ALA A 2 5.46 -7.65 27.17
CA ALA A 2 5.88 -8.36 25.95
C ALA A 2 5.82 -7.42 24.73
N LEU A 3 6.97 -6.93 24.29
CA LEU A 3 7.13 -6.14 23.07
C LEU A 3 7.20 -7.07 21.86
N GLY A 4 6.05 -7.40 21.27
CA GLY A 4 6.01 -7.72 19.85
C GLY A 4 6.66 -9.03 19.41
N GLU A 5 6.38 -10.13 20.09
CA GLU A 5 6.70 -11.43 19.51
C GLU A 5 5.92 -11.65 18.22
N GLN A 6 6.60 -12.28 17.26
CA GLN A 6 5.96 -12.76 16.05
C GLN A 6 5.19 -14.03 16.39
N VAL A 7 3.90 -14.06 16.07
CA VAL A 7 3.03 -15.22 16.33
C VAL A 7 2.49 -15.74 15.01
N VAL A 8 2.71 -17.02 14.73
CA VAL A 8 2.12 -17.69 13.56
C VAL A 8 0.79 -18.31 13.97
N PHE A 9 -0.29 -17.92 13.30
CA PHE A 9 -1.59 -18.56 13.44
C PHE A 9 -1.70 -19.74 12.48
N LEU A 10 -2.09 -20.91 13.00
CA LEU A 10 -2.30 -22.12 12.23
C LEU A 10 -3.80 -22.47 12.15
N ARG A 11 -4.22 -23.06 11.04
CA ARG A 11 -5.45 -23.84 10.90
C ARG A 11 -5.05 -25.31 10.73
N GLY A 12 -5.13 -26.07 11.83
CA GLY A 12 -4.50 -27.39 11.86
C GLY A 12 -2.98 -27.26 11.75
N ALA A 13 -2.39 -27.86 10.71
CA ALA A 13 -0.97 -27.74 10.40
C ALA A 13 -0.64 -26.59 9.41
N GLU A 14 -1.66 -25.93 8.85
CA GLU A 14 -1.47 -24.93 7.80
C GLU A 14 -1.33 -23.51 8.40
N PRO A 15 -0.25 -22.77 8.13
CA PRO A 15 -0.11 -21.39 8.56
C PRO A 15 -1.04 -20.46 7.76
N VAL A 16 -1.88 -19.70 8.46
CA VAL A 16 -2.90 -18.84 7.83
C VAL A 16 -2.67 -17.35 8.06
N ALA A 17 -1.93 -16.96 9.08
CA ALA A 17 -1.59 -15.56 9.35
C ALA A 17 -0.35 -15.43 10.22
N LEU A 18 0.31 -14.27 10.14
CA LEU A 18 1.43 -13.89 11.01
C LEU A 18 1.06 -12.59 11.72
N LEU A 19 1.00 -12.63 13.05
CA LEU A 19 0.97 -11.44 13.88
C LEU A 19 2.40 -10.94 14.06
N VAL A 20 2.62 -9.66 13.76
CA VAL A 20 3.92 -9.01 13.94
C VAL A 20 3.79 -7.79 14.84
N PRO A 21 4.88 -7.35 15.49
CA PRO A 21 4.88 -6.11 16.26
C PRO A 21 4.32 -4.93 15.46
N TYR A 22 3.37 -4.23 16.08
CA TYR A 22 2.89 -2.97 15.54
C TYR A 22 3.98 -1.89 15.66
N ARG A 23 4.33 -1.27 14.52
CA ARG A 23 5.18 -0.08 14.48
C ARG A 23 4.30 1.14 14.23
N ALA A 24 4.34 2.10 15.16
CA ALA A 24 3.60 3.36 15.01
C ALA A 24 3.99 4.04 13.70
N ARG A 25 2.99 4.26 12.84
CA ARG A 25 3.15 5.02 11.59
C ARG A 25 2.64 6.43 11.80
N LYS A 26 3.18 7.40 11.05
CA LYS A 26 2.60 8.74 10.98
C LYS A 26 1.12 8.61 10.64
N LYS A 27 0.26 9.30 11.41
CA LYS A 27 -1.17 9.37 11.11
C LYS A 27 -1.33 9.93 9.69
N ARG A 28 -2.09 9.24 8.85
CA ARG A 28 -2.39 9.72 7.49
C ARG A 28 -3.18 11.02 7.62
N GLN A 29 -2.74 12.06 6.91
CA GLN A 29 -3.49 13.30 6.77
C GLN A 29 -4.33 13.21 5.51
N PHE A 30 -5.65 13.10 5.66
CA PHE A 30 -6.58 13.15 4.54
C PHE A 30 -6.62 14.55 3.91
N GLY A 31 -6.89 14.61 2.61
CA GLY A 31 -7.06 15.88 1.91
C GLY A 31 -5.80 16.74 1.78
N ARG A 32 -4.60 16.18 1.97
CA ARG A 32 -3.32 16.91 1.91
C ARG A 32 -3.13 17.72 0.61
N PHE A 33 -3.76 17.29 -0.48
CA PHE A 33 -3.73 17.96 -1.78
C PHE A 33 -5.08 18.55 -2.22
N LYS A 34 -6.03 18.74 -1.29
CA LYS A 34 -7.35 19.29 -1.61
C LYS A 34 -7.20 20.65 -2.30
N GLY A 35 -7.79 20.77 -3.48
CA GLY A 35 -7.73 21.98 -4.32
C GLY A 35 -6.38 22.26 -4.99
N ARG A 36 -5.36 21.41 -4.76
CA ARG A 36 -4.02 21.56 -5.34
C ARG A 36 -3.76 20.58 -6.49
N LEU A 37 -4.46 19.45 -6.51
CA LEU A 37 -4.41 18.50 -7.61
C LEU A 37 -5.67 18.64 -8.48
N ARG A 38 -5.50 18.49 -9.79
CA ARG A 38 -6.57 18.28 -10.75
C ARG A 38 -6.28 16.98 -11.48
N ILE A 39 -7.29 16.12 -11.61
CA ILE A 39 -7.19 14.90 -12.41
C ILE A 39 -7.59 15.29 -13.83
N GLY A 40 -6.76 14.93 -14.81
CA GLY A 40 -7.05 15.17 -16.23
C GLY A 40 -8.17 14.25 -16.72
N GLU A 41 -8.85 14.65 -17.79
CA GLU A 41 -9.92 13.84 -18.41
C GLU A 41 -9.39 12.51 -18.99
N ASP A 42 -8.10 12.45 -19.26
CA ASP A 42 -7.35 11.32 -19.81
C ASP A 42 -6.68 10.45 -18.74
N PHE A 43 -7.03 10.58 -17.46
CA PHE A 43 -6.35 9.86 -16.38
C PHE A 43 -6.37 8.34 -16.54
N ASP A 44 -7.49 7.80 -17.04
CA ASP A 44 -7.66 6.36 -17.30
C ASP A 44 -7.18 5.95 -18.71
N ALA A 45 -6.70 6.90 -19.51
CA ALA A 45 -6.17 6.59 -20.84
C ALA A 45 -4.84 5.81 -20.72
N PRO A 46 -4.46 5.04 -21.75
CA PRO A 46 -3.17 4.39 -21.80
C PRO A 46 -2.02 5.39 -21.65
N LEU A 47 -0.94 4.96 -21.00
CA LEU A 47 0.27 5.78 -20.89
C LEU A 47 0.81 6.15 -22.28
N PRO A 48 1.34 7.37 -22.46
CA PRO A 48 2.06 7.73 -23.68
C PRO A 48 3.18 6.73 -23.97
N LEU A 49 3.38 6.38 -25.24
CA LEU A 49 4.27 5.29 -25.66
C LEU A 49 5.68 5.37 -25.04
N GLY A 50 6.29 6.56 -25.00
CA GLY A 50 7.61 6.75 -24.40
C GLY A 50 7.67 6.54 -22.88
N MET A 51 6.55 6.71 -22.17
CA MET A 51 6.44 6.38 -20.74
C MET A 51 6.10 4.92 -20.53
N ALA A 52 5.22 4.35 -21.34
CA ALA A 52 4.81 2.95 -21.28
C ALA A 52 6.00 1.99 -21.38
N GLN A 53 6.95 2.29 -22.28
CA GLN A 53 8.19 1.54 -22.45
C GLN A 53 9.01 1.41 -21.17
N ALA A 54 9.02 2.42 -20.30
CA ALA A 54 9.73 2.38 -19.02
C ALA A 54 9.13 1.35 -18.03
N PHE A 55 7.88 0.97 -18.25
CA PHE A 55 7.16 -0.05 -17.47
C PHE A 55 7.02 -1.40 -18.21
N GLY A 56 7.63 -1.54 -19.40
CA GLY A 56 7.57 -2.76 -20.20
C GLY A 56 6.23 -3.01 -20.90
N LEU A 57 5.46 -1.93 -21.15
CA LEU A 57 4.22 -1.92 -21.92
C LEU A 57 4.47 -1.47 -23.36
#